data_AF-A0A972PM42-F1
#
_entry.id   AF-A0A972PM42-F1
#
_cell.length_a   1.000
_cell.length_b   1.000
_cell.length_c   1.000
_cell.angle_alpha   90.00
_cell.angle_beta   90.00
_cell.angle_gamma   90.00
#
_symmetry.space_group_name_H-M   'P 1'
#
loop_
_entity.id
_entity.type
_entity.pdbx_description
1 polymer ?
#
loop_
_entity_poly.entity_id
_entity_poly.type
_entity_poly.pdbx_seq_one_letter_code
_entity_poly.pdbx_strand_id
1 'polypeptide(L)'
;MKNENQTINETIKRTQRYWYVDGFAEIGVGILLMLIILFNYAASRVSQQTLQIALFTVGMPALILLGGRAVSHIVVKLKEKYTYPRTGYVSYPRKTGSKRWSRVLLAAILGAVVGAVTSLLSGKLPPIYQQAFVAVVIALSYIYIGYTIGLARFYIFAVISLALFGIAVLIHAVEMDFFLLFFMGQGLAWIVSGLFTLRAYLKGSQPPLEGES
;
A
#
# COMPACT_ATOMS: atom_id res chain seq x y z
N MET A 1 0.05 -15.05 32.11
CA MET A 1 -0.64 -13.98 31.37
C MET A 1 0.27 -13.16 30.45
N LYS A 2 1.43 -12.63 30.88
CA LYS A 2 2.32 -11.83 30.00
C LYS A 2 2.89 -12.64 28.82
N ASN A 3 3.31 -13.89 29.07
CA ASN A 3 3.84 -14.78 28.04
C ASN A 3 2.78 -15.25 27.02
N GLU A 4 1.54 -15.45 27.46
CA GLU A 4 0.43 -15.88 26.60
C GLU A 4 -0.03 -14.75 25.65
N ASN A 5 -0.05 -13.51 26.13
CA ASN A 5 -0.30 -12.36 25.27
C ASN A 5 0.83 -12.15 24.25
N GLN A 6 2.08 -12.48 24.61
CA GLN A 6 3.21 -12.41 23.69
C GLN A 6 3.12 -13.48 22.60
N THR A 7 2.83 -14.73 22.93
CA THR A 7 2.68 -15.82 21.94
C THR A 7 1.51 -15.58 20.99
N ILE A 8 0.38 -15.07 21.49
CA ILE A 8 -0.76 -14.66 20.65
C ILE A 8 -0.34 -13.56 19.67
N ASN A 9 0.35 -12.52 20.16
CA ASN A 9 0.80 -11.42 19.31
C ASN A 9 1.79 -11.88 18.24
N GLU A 10 2.74 -12.75 18.57
CA GLU A 10 3.69 -13.31 17.59
C GLU A 10 2.99 -14.17 16.54
N THR A 11 2.01 -14.97 16.95
CA THR A 11 1.20 -15.78 16.03
C THR A 11 0.41 -14.89 15.05
N ILE A 12 -0.20 -13.80 15.54
CA ILE A 12 -0.89 -12.82 14.69
C ILE A 12 0.09 -12.18 13.70
N LYS A 13 1.27 -11.76 14.16
CA LYS A 13 2.31 -11.18 13.29
C LYS A 13 2.75 -12.18 12.22
N ARG A 14 2.96 -13.46 12.57
CA ARG A 14 3.36 -14.50 11.62
C ARG A 14 2.31 -14.70 10.51
N THR A 15 1.03 -14.73 10.86
CA THR A 15 -0.07 -14.81 9.87
C THR A 15 -0.11 -13.59 8.95
N GLN A 16 0.10 -12.39 9.50
CA GLN A 16 0.18 -11.17 8.69
C GLN A 16 1.40 -11.17 7.76
N ARG A 17 2.57 -11.63 8.23
CA ARG A 17 3.78 -11.77 7.41
C ARG A 17 3.59 -12.76 6.28
N TYR A 18 2.80 -13.81 6.48
CA TYR A 18 2.54 -14.81 5.43
C TYR A 18 1.98 -14.18 4.15
N TRP A 19 1.16 -13.13 4.28
CA TRP A 19 0.63 -12.39 3.14
C TRP A 19 1.72 -11.73 2.26
N TYR A 20 2.91 -11.57 2.81
CA TYR A 20 4.03 -10.82 2.27
C TYR A 20 5.21 -11.72 1.87
N VAL A 21 5.12 -13.03 2.10
CA VAL A 21 6.21 -14.00 1.86
C VAL A 21 6.60 -14.12 0.39
N ASP A 22 5.64 -13.95 -0.52
CA ASP A 22 5.79 -14.18 -1.97
C ASP A 22 6.00 -12.91 -2.80
N GLY A 23 5.89 -11.71 -2.19
CA GLY A 23 6.06 -10.44 -2.89
C GLY A 23 4.88 -9.99 -3.77
N PHE A 24 3.87 -10.83 -4.04
CA PHE A 24 2.73 -10.45 -4.90
C PHE A 24 1.93 -9.28 -4.33
N ALA A 25 1.76 -9.25 -3.00
CA ALA A 25 1.08 -8.14 -2.33
C ALA A 25 1.82 -6.81 -2.56
N GLU A 26 3.15 -6.83 -2.59
CA GLU A 26 3.95 -5.61 -2.77
C GLU A 26 3.88 -5.11 -4.21
N ILE A 27 3.99 -6.01 -5.18
CA ILE A 27 3.82 -5.69 -6.60
C ILE A 27 2.43 -5.08 -6.83
N GLY A 28 1.38 -5.68 -6.25
CA GLY A 28 0.02 -5.17 -6.38
C GLY A 28 -0.14 -3.74 -5.83
N VAL A 29 0.37 -3.48 -4.62
CA VAL A 29 0.34 -2.13 -4.03
C VAL A 29 1.13 -1.14 -4.88
N GLY A 30 2.32 -1.51 -5.35
CA GLY A 30 3.13 -0.63 -6.20
C GLY A 30 2.44 -0.27 -7.52
N ILE A 31 1.82 -1.24 -8.19
CA ILE A 31 1.00 -1.00 -9.40
C ILE A 31 -0.16 -0.05 -9.09
N LEU A 32 -0.87 -0.27 -7.97
CA LEU A 32 -2.00 0.58 -7.59
C LEU A 32 -1.56 2.03 -7.35
N LEU A 33 -0.43 2.25 -6.67
CA LEU A 33 0.13 3.60 -6.46
C LEU A 33 0.45 4.29 -7.78
N MET A 34 1.09 3.58 -8.71
CA MET A 34 1.40 4.12 -10.05
C MET A 34 0.11 4.45 -10.82
N LEU A 35 -0.90 3.58 -10.79
CA LEU A 35 -2.18 3.85 -11.45
C LEU A 35 -2.88 5.09 -10.88
N ILE A 36 -2.86 5.27 -9.55
CA ILE A 36 -3.46 6.43 -8.88
C ILE A 36 -2.81 7.74 -9.35
N ILE A 37 -1.47 7.79 -9.39
CA ILE A 37 -0.77 9.01 -9.77
C ILE A 37 -0.84 9.28 -11.28
N LEU A 38 -0.79 8.24 -12.11
CA LEU A 38 -0.99 8.38 -13.55
C LEU A 38 -2.40 8.87 -13.89
N PHE A 39 -3.41 8.38 -13.17
CA PHE A 39 -4.77 8.87 -13.30
C PHE A 39 -4.91 10.33 -12.84
N ASN A 40 -4.27 10.73 -11.73
CA ASN A 40 -4.21 12.14 -11.30
C ASN A 40 -3.58 13.03 -12.37
N TYR A 41 -2.45 12.59 -12.90
CA TYR A 41 -1.74 13.31 -13.94
C TYR A 41 -2.60 13.45 -15.20
N ALA A 42 -3.22 12.36 -15.67
CA ALA A 42 -4.13 12.41 -16.82
C ALA A 42 -5.35 13.33 -16.56
N ALA A 43 -5.98 13.23 -15.38
CA ALA A 43 -7.10 14.08 -15.00
C ALA A 43 -6.72 15.57 -14.92
N SER A 44 -5.48 15.89 -14.52
CA SER A 44 -4.99 17.27 -14.48
C SER A 44 -4.82 17.91 -15.86
N ARG A 45 -4.69 17.09 -16.93
CA ARG A 45 -4.56 17.56 -18.31
C ARG A 45 -5.91 17.79 -19.00
N VAL A 46 -7.02 17.46 -18.36
CA VAL A 46 -8.36 17.66 -18.91
C VAL A 46 -8.73 19.14 -18.82
N SER A 47 -8.95 19.78 -19.97
CA SER A 47 -9.31 21.20 -20.04
C SER A 47 -10.76 21.49 -19.63
N GLN A 48 -11.66 20.52 -19.75
CA GLN A 48 -13.06 20.68 -19.38
C GLN A 48 -13.24 20.58 -17.85
N GLN A 49 -13.53 21.72 -17.22
CA GLN A 49 -13.64 21.84 -15.76
C GLN A 49 -14.66 20.84 -15.15
N THR A 50 -15.83 20.67 -15.75
CA THR A 50 -16.86 19.72 -15.26
C THR A 50 -16.34 18.28 -15.26
N LEU A 51 -15.63 17.88 -16.32
CA LEU A 51 -15.06 16.55 -16.44
C LEU A 51 -13.91 16.36 -15.45
N GLN A 52 -13.06 17.36 -15.28
CA GLN A 52 -11.97 17.36 -14.30
C GLN A 52 -12.51 17.19 -12.87
N ILE A 53 -13.54 17.95 -12.48
CA ILE A 53 -14.20 17.82 -11.17
C ILE A 53 -14.81 16.41 -11.01
N ALA A 54 -15.46 15.88 -12.04
CA ALA A 54 -16.03 14.53 -12.00
C ALA A 54 -14.94 13.45 -11.84
N LEU A 55 -13.79 13.59 -12.51
CA LEU A 55 -12.66 12.67 -12.39
C LEU A 55 -12.04 12.68 -10.98
N PHE A 56 -11.91 13.85 -10.34
CA PHE A 56 -11.40 13.93 -8.98
C PHE A 56 -12.43 13.51 -7.93
N THR A 57 -13.70 13.88 -8.09
CA THR A 57 -14.76 13.63 -7.10
C THR A 57 -15.25 12.19 -7.14
N VAL A 58 -15.41 11.63 -8.33
CA VAL A 58 -15.97 10.28 -8.53
C VAL A 58 -14.90 9.31 -9.05
N GLY A 59 -14.10 9.74 -10.02
CA GLY A 59 -13.08 8.88 -10.63
C GLY A 59 -12.01 8.41 -9.65
N MET A 60 -11.50 9.29 -8.77
CA MET A 60 -10.49 8.92 -7.77
C MET A 60 -11.00 7.89 -6.76
N PRO A 61 -12.11 8.12 -6.04
CA PRO A 61 -12.66 7.10 -5.15
C PRO A 61 -12.97 5.79 -5.87
N ALA A 62 -13.55 5.87 -7.09
CA ALA A 62 -13.84 4.69 -7.88
C ALA A 62 -12.56 3.91 -8.21
N LEU A 63 -11.48 4.58 -8.63
CA LEU A 63 -10.19 3.94 -8.91
C LEU A 63 -9.59 3.30 -7.66
N ILE A 64 -9.62 3.97 -6.51
CA ILE A 64 -9.08 3.43 -5.26
C ILE A 64 -9.86 2.17 -4.84
N LEU A 65 -11.19 2.24 -4.87
CA LEU A 65 -12.06 1.14 -4.43
C LEU A 65 -12.05 -0.03 -5.41
N LEU A 66 -12.32 0.24 -6.69
CA LEU A 66 -12.40 -0.78 -7.74
C LEU A 66 -11.02 -1.30 -8.12
N GLY A 67 -10.03 -0.41 -8.26
CA GLY A 67 -8.64 -0.78 -8.53
C GLY A 67 -8.05 -1.58 -7.38
N GLY A 68 -8.26 -1.14 -6.14
CA GLY A 68 -7.83 -1.90 -4.95
C GLY A 68 -8.47 -3.28 -4.88
N ARG A 69 -9.77 -3.40 -5.20
CA ARG A 69 -10.47 -4.69 -5.28
C ARG A 69 -9.94 -5.57 -6.41
N ALA A 70 -9.72 -5.00 -7.61
CA ALA A 70 -9.21 -5.72 -8.77
C ALA A 70 -7.80 -6.25 -8.53
N VAL A 71 -6.89 -5.39 -8.05
CA VAL A 71 -5.52 -5.77 -7.68
C VAL A 71 -5.54 -6.86 -6.61
N SER A 72 -6.36 -6.71 -5.57
CA SER A 72 -6.49 -7.74 -4.52
C SER A 72 -6.96 -9.08 -5.09
N HIS A 73 -7.95 -9.07 -5.99
CA HIS A 73 -8.43 -10.29 -6.65
C HIS A 73 -7.35 -10.94 -7.51
N ILE A 74 -6.58 -10.15 -8.26
CA ILE A 74 -5.47 -10.66 -9.09
C ILE A 74 -4.39 -11.26 -8.20
N VAL A 75 -3.98 -10.56 -7.14
CA VAL A 75 -3.00 -11.06 -6.16
C VAL A 75 -3.45 -12.38 -5.55
N VAL A 76 -4.73 -12.49 -5.13
CA VAL A 76 -5.26 -13.75 -4.58
C VAL A 76 -5.21 -14.88 -5.61
N LYS A 77 -5.62 -14.64 -6.86
CA LYS A 77 -5.54 -15.66 -7.93
C LYS A 77 -4.11 -16.09 -8.23
N LEU A 78 -3.15 -15.16 -8.22
CA LEU A 78 -1.75 -15.47 -8.41
C LEU A 78 -1.22 -16.30 -7.24
N LYS A 79 -1.58 -15.95 -6.00
CA LYS A 79 -1.25 -16.71 -4.80
C LYS A 79 -1.82 -18.12 -4.83
N GLU A 80 -3.09 -18.29 -5.24
CA GLU A 80 -3.72 -19.62 -5.42
C GLU A 80 -2.97 -20.50 -6.43
N LYS A 81 -2.38 -19.89 -7.46
CA LYS A 81 -1.62 -20.62 -8.48
C LYS A 81 -0.18 -20.94 -8.07
N TYR A 82 0.50 -20.02 -7.37
CA TYR A 82 1.95 -20.07 -7.18
C TYR A 82 2.43 -20.22 -5.72
N THR A 83 1.60 -19.89 -4.72
CA THR A 83 2.04 -19.77 -3.32
C THR A 83 1.22 -20.64 -2.37
N TYR A 84 -0.08 -20.74 -2.55
CA TYR A 84 -0.93 -21.47 -1.63
C TYR A 84 -0.83 -22.98 -1.89
N PRO A 85 -0.51 -23.79 -0.85
CA PRO A 85 -0.48 -25.23 -0.99
C PRO A 85 -1.88 -25.73 -1.32
N ARG A 86 -1.99 -26.67 -2.27
CA ARG A 86 -3.26 -27.31 -2.68
C ARG A 86 -3.78 -28.32 -1.65
N THR A 87 -3.58 -28.07 -0.36
CA THR A 87 -4.05 -28.96 0.71
C THR A 87 -5.47 -28.57 1.14
N GLY A 88 -6.24 -29.56 1.57
CA GLY A 88 -7.69 -29.52 1.79
C GLY A 88 -8.25 -28.25 2.45
N TYR A 89 -9.45 -27.89 2.03
CA TYR A 89 -10.18 -26.69 2.43
C TYR A 89 -10.51 -26.70 3.93
N VAL A 90 -9.81 -25.86 4.70
CA VAL A 90 -10.20 -25.53 6.08
C VAL A 90 -10.98 -24.23 6.06
N SER A 91 -12.32 -24.32 6.14
CA SER A 91 -13.17 -23.15 6.34
C SER A 91 -13.06 -22.65 7.77
N TYR A 92 -12.32 -21.57 7.98
CA TYR A 92 -12.46 -20.79 9.21
C TYR A 92 -13.82 -20.08 9.22
N PRO A 93 -14.52 -20.02 10.37
CA PRO A 93 -15.76 -19.26 10.48
C PRO A 93 -15.52 -17.80 10.10
N ARG A 94 -16.26 -17.32 9.10
CA ARG A 94 -16.19 -15.92 8.65
C ARG A 94 -16.64 -15.04 9.81
N LYS A 95 -15.73 -14.24 10.39
CA LYS A 95 -16.10 -13.18 11.35
C LYS A 95 -17.13 -12.25 10.68
N THR A 96 -18.34 -12.25 11.23
CA THR A 96 -19.54 -11.64 10.65
C THR A 96 -19.50 -10.11 10.70
N GLY A 97 -20.04 -9.50 9.63
CA GLY A 97 -20.46 -8.11 9.36
C GLY A 97 -19.97 -6.90 10.16
N SER A 98 -19.97 -6.93 11.50
CA SER A 98 -19.93 -5.72 12.35
C SER A 98 -18.62 -4.93 12.24
N LYS A 99 -17.47 -5.60 12.25
CA LYS A 99 -16.15 -4.91 12.21
C LYS A 99 -15.72 -4.44 10.81
N ARG A 100 -16.48 -4.73 9.75
CA ARG A 100 -16.17 -4.23 8.40
C ARG A 100 -16.60 -2.78 8.26
N TRP A 101 -17.83 -2.46 8.66
CA TRP A 101 -18.35 -1.10 8.63
C TRP A 101 -17.59 -0.15 9.55
N SER A 102 -17.19 -0.61 10.75
CA SER A 102 -16.32 0.17 11.63
C SER A 102 -14.97 0.52 10.97
N ARG A 103 -14.37 -0.39 10.21
CA ARG A 103 -13.13 -0.12 9.46
C ARG A 103 -13.35 0.81 8.27
N VAL A 104 -14.46 0.66 7.54
CA VAL A 104 -14.82 1.57 6.45
C VAL A 104 -15.06 2.98 6.98
N LEU A 105 -15.80 3.10 8.09
CA LEU A 105 -16.05 4.38 8.74
C LEU A 105 -14.75 5.02 9.25
N LEU A 106 -13.87 4.23 9.88
CA LEU A 106 -12.56 4.71 10.31
C LEU A 106 -11.72 5.20 9.13
N ALA A 107 -11.69 4.45 8.03
CA ALA A 107 -10.98 4.86 6.82
C ALA A 107 -11.57 6.13 6.20
N ALA A 108 -12.90 6.26 6.19
CA ALA A 108 -13.59 7.46 5.71
C ALA A 108 -13.29 8.68 6.58
N ILE A 109 -13.31 8.53 7.92
CA ILE A 109 -12.96 9.61 8.86
C ILE A 109 -11.50 10.00 8.69
N LEU A 110 -10.57 9.04 8.63
CA LEU A 110 -9.15 9.33 8.41
C LEU A 110 -8.93 10.03 7.07
N GLY A 111 -9.59 9.57 6.00
CA GLY A 111 -9.56 10.22 4.69
C GLY A 111 -10.09 11.65 4.73
N ALA A 112 -11.21 11.88 5.42
CA ALA A 112 -11.80 13.21 5.59
C ALA A 112 -10.91 14.14 6.42
N VAL A 113 -10.30 13.64 7.50
CA VAL A 113 -9.37 14.42 8.33
C VAL A 113 -8.13 14.79 7.53
N VAL A 114 -7.53 13.83 6.81
CA VAL A 114 -6.38 14.12 5.95
C VAL A 114 -6.76 15.13 4.87
N GLY A 115 -7.90 14.96 4.20
CA GLY A 115 -8.39 15.89 3.19
C GLY A 115 -8.71 17.29 3.73
N ALA A 116 -9.27 17.38 4.93
CA ALA A 116 -9.54 18.65 5.59
C ALA A 116 -8.24 19.36 6.01
N VAL A 117 -7.29 18.61 6.59
CA VAL A 117 -5.97 19.14 6.96
C VAL A 117 -5.24 19.62 5.71
N THR A 118 -5.16 18.84 4.65
CA THR A 118 -4.49 19.27 3.41
C THR A 118 -5.18 20.47 2.76
N SER A 119 -6.52 20.52 2.76
CA SER A 119 -7.28 21.67 2.26
C SER A 119 -7.04 22.94 3.09
N LEU A 120 -7.01 22.83 4.42
CA LEU A 120 -6.74 23.96 5.32
C LEU A 120 -5.29 24.47 5.24
N LEU A 121 -4.34 23.58 4.93
CA LEU A 121 -2.93 23.93 4.69
C LEU A 121 -2.70 24.47 3.28
N SER A 122 -3.60 24.16 2.34
CA SER A 122 -3.60 24.68 0.97
C SER A 122 -3.79 26.20 0.98
N GLY A 123 -2.82 26.94 0.45
CA GLY A 123 -2.86 28.41 0.35
C GLY A 123 -2.28 29.18 1.54
N LYS A 124 -2.01 28.54 2.68
CA LYS A 124 -1.40 29.20 3.87
C LYS A 124 0.08 28.89 4.07
N LEU A 125 0.54 27.73 3.59
CA LEU A 125 1.93 27.30 3.72
C LEU A 125 2.60 27.20 2.36
N PRO A 126 3.91 27.50 2.26
CA PRO A 126 4.70 27.18 1.08
C PRO A 126 4.56 25.70 0.68
N PRO A 127 4.56 25.37 -0.63
CA PRO A 127 4.35 23.99 -1.12
C PRO A 127 5.26 22.96 -0.47
N ILE A 128 6.50 23.33 -0.14
CA ILE A 128 7.49 22.46 0.48
C ILE A 128 7.02 21.85 1.82
N TYR A 129 6.26 22.60 2.63
CA TYR A 129 5.76 22.10 3.91
C TYR A 129 4.61 21.10 3.73
N GLN A 130 3.78 21.29 2.71
CA GLN A 130 2.72 20.35 2.38
C GLN A 130 3.31 19.03 1.87
N GLN A 131 4.33 19.11 1.02
CA GLN A 131 5.08 17.96 0.51
C GLN A 131 5.82 17.22 1.62
N ALA A 132 6.48 17.96 2.52
CA ALA A 132 7.16 17.40 3.68
C ALA A 132 6.18 16.66 4.58
N PHE A 133 5.00 17.25 4.84
CA PHE A 133 3.95 16.61 5.62
C PHE A 133 3.52 15.27 5.02
N VAL A 134 3.25 15.23 3.71
CA VAL A 134 2.87 13.98 3.01
C VAL A 134 3.98 12.93 3.13
N ALA A 135 5.24 13.30 2.88
CA ALA A 135 6.37 12.39 2.96
C ALA A 135 6.55 11.82 4.38
N VAL A 136 6.46 12.67 5.41
CA VAL A 136 6.58 12.25 6.81
C VAL A 136 5.43 11.34 7.22
N VAL A 137 4.19 11.68 6.87
CA VAL A 137 3.02 10.84 7.19
C VAL A 137 3.14 9.46 6.55
N ILE A 138 3.61 9.39 5.30
CA ILE A 138 3.83 8.12 4.60
C ILE A 138 4.99 7.32 5.22
N ALA A 139 6.10 7.98 5.55
CA ALA A 139 7.23 7.33 6.23
C ALA A 139 6.82 6.75 7.59
N LEU A 140 6.08 7.52 8.40
CA LEU A 140 5.53 7.06 9.69
C LEU A 140 4.54 5.91 9.50
N SER A 141 3.72 5.96 8.46
CA SER A 141 2.80 4.86 8.11
C SER A 141 3.57 3.58 7.81
N TYR A 142 4.67 3.65 7.06
CA TYR A 142 5.52 2.50 6.79
C TYR A 142 6.23 1.97 8.05
N ILE A 143 6.74 2.85 8.92
CA ILE A 143 7.31 2.46 10.22
C ILE A 143 6.26 1.71 11.05
N TYR A 144 5.04 2.25 11.14
CA TYR A 144 3.93 1.63 11.87
C TYR A 144 3.55 0.26 11.29
N ILE A 145 3.45 0.14 9.96
CA ILE A 145 3.17 -1.13 9.28
C ILE A 145 4.32 -2.14 9.52
N GLY A 146 5.57 -1.69 9.45
CA GLY A 146 6.75 -2.51 9.72
C GLY A 146 6.77 -3.03 11.15
N TYR A 147 6.43 -2.19 12.13
CA TYR A 147 6.33 -2.57 13.54
C TYR A 147 5.18 -3.54 13.83
N THR A 148 4.00 -3.27 13.26
CA THR A 148 2.79 -4.08 13.46
C THR A 148 2.95 -5.47 12.84
N ILE A 149 3.41 -5.55 11.59
CA ILE A 149 3.58 -6.83 10.89
C ILE A 149 4.89 -7.54 11.31
N GLY A 150 5.92 -6.77 11.70
CA GLY A 150 7.25 -7.29 12.05
C GLY A 150 8.11 -7.62 10.83
N LEU A 151 8.06 -6.79 9.80
CA LEU A 151 8.84 -6.93 8.55
C LEU A 151 9.80 -5.76 8.41
N ALA A 152 11.11 -6.06 8.46
CA ALA A 152 12.16 -5.03 8.42
C ALA A 152 12.16 -4.20 7.12
N ARG A 153 11.74 -4.78 6.00
CA ARG A 153 11.70 -4.11 4.70
C ARG A 153 10.78 -2.90 4.63
N PHE A 154 9.79 -2.79 5.52
CA PHE A 154 8.95 -1.58 5.59
C PHE A 154 9.71 -0.36 6.12
N TYR A 155 10.75 -0.55 6.95
CA TYR A 155 11.62 0.57 7.35
C TYR A 155 12.43 1.08 6.15
N ILE A 156 12.78 0.21 5.19
CA ILE A 156 13.43 0.61 3.95
C ILE A 156 12.50 1.51 3.13
N PHE A 157 11.21 1.19 3.03
CA PHE A 157 10.24 2.07 2.36
C PHE A 157 10.10 3.43 3.05
N ALA A 158 10.19 3.49 4.38
CA ALA A 158 10.21 4.75 5.12
C ALA A 158 11.42 5.61 4.74
N VAL A 159 12.62 5.00 4.68
CA VAL A 159 13.84 5.68 4.23
C VAL A 159 13.72 6.14 2.77
N ILE A 160 13.22 5.28 1.88
CA ILE A 160 12.97 5.62 0.47
C ILE A 160 11.99 6.80 0.36
N SER A 161 10.96 6.86 1.21
CA SER A 161 10.01 7.97 1.25
C SER A 161 10.67 9.30 1.54
N LEU A 162 11.52 9.35 2.56
CA LEU A 162 12.28 10.57 2.90
C LEU A 162 13.33 10.89 1.82
N ALA A 163 13.96 9.88 1.22
CA ALA A 163 14.92 10.08 0.14
C ALA A 163 14.25 10.66 -1.11
N LEU A 164 13.08 10.17 -1.51
CA LEU A 164 12.31 10.72 -2.64
C LEU A 164 11.87 12.16 -2.39
N PHE A 165 11.48 12.49 -1.15
CA PHE A 165 11.23 13.87 -0.76
C PHE A 165 12.49 14.73 -0.89
N GLY A 166 13.63 14.27 -0.38
CA GLY A 166 14.91 14.97 -0.52
C GLY A 166 15.30 15.21 -1.98
N ILE A 167 15.16 14.21 -2.84
CA ILE A 167 15.39 14.34 -4.29
C ILE A 167 14.46 15.37 -4.89
N ALA A 168 13.17 15.35 -4.54
CA ALA A 168 12.20 16.30 -5.04
C ALA A 168 12.54 17.75 -4.64
N VAL A 169 13.02 17.96 -3.42
CA VAL A 169 13.50 19.28 -2.95
C VAL A 169 14.73 19.73 -3.76
N LEU A 170 15.69 18.83 -4.00
CA LEU A 170 16.91 19.15 -4.78
C LEU A 170 16.60 19.60 -6.21
N ILE A 171 15.63 18.95 -6.87
CA ILE A 171 15.23 19.31 -8.24
C ILE A 171 14.13 20.38 -8.29
N HIS A 172 13.73 20.94 -7.15
CA HIS A 172 12.66 21.92 -7.02
C HIS A 172 11.32 21.44 -7.62
N ALA A 173 11.03 20.15 -7.51
CA ALA A 173 9.76 19.58 -7.97
C ALA A 173 8.62 20.07 -7.06
N VAL A 174 7.66 20.76 -7.66
CA VAL A 174 6.50 21.34 -6.97
C VAL A 174 5.20 20.72 -7.48
N GLU A 175 4.16 20.80 -6.64
CA GLU A 175 2.79 20.40 -7.00
C GLU A 175 2.72 18.99 -7.63
N MET A 176 2.22 18.88 -8.86
CA MET A 176 2.05 17.61 -9.55
C MET A 176 3.37 16.88 -9.81
N ASP A 177 4.45 17.60 -10.09
CA ASP A 177 5.75 16.98 -10.38
C ASP A 177 6.31 16.28 -9.14
N PHE A 178 6.12 16.88 -7.96
CA PHE A 178 6.44 16.22 -6.70
C PHE A 178 5.64 14.92 -6.54
N PHE A 179 4.32 14.99 -6.68
CA PHE A 179 3.47 13.81 -6.48
C PHE A 179 3.78 12.72 -7.52
N LEU A 180 4.08 13.09 -8.76
CA LEU A 180 4.48 12.17 -9.82
C LEU A 180 5.78 11.47 -9.45
N LEU A 181 6.85 12.21 -9.15
CA LEU A 181 8.13 11.62 -8.74
C LEU A 181 7.97 10.75 -7.49
N PHE A 182 7.27 11.27 -6.49
CA PHE A 182 7.12 10.62 -5.20
C PHE A 182 6.32 9.32 -5.31
N PHE A 183 5.12 9.33 -5.89
CA PHE A 183 4.28 8.13 -5.98
C PHE A 183 4.77 7.13 -7.05
N MET A 184 5.35 7.59 -8.16
CA MET A 184 6.01 6.68 -9.11
C MET A 184 7.24 6.02 -8.49
N GLY A 185 8.08 6.79 -7.79
CA GLY A 185 9.24 6.27 -7.08
C GLY A 185 8.86 5.26 -6.00
N GLN A 186 7.81 5.54 -5.22
CA GLN A 186 7.24 4.59 -4.27
C GLN A 186 6.72 3.34 -4.97
N GLY A 187 5.92 3.49 -6.03
CA GLY A 187 5.40 2.36 -6.78
C GLY A 187 6.49 1.44 -7.32
N LEU A 188 7.56 2.02 -7.87
CA LEU A 188 8.74 1.29 -8.33
C LEU A 188 9.47 0.58 -7.19
N ALA A 189 9.70 1.26 -6.06
CA ALA A 189 10.34 0.63 -4.89
C ALA A 189 9.55 -0.60 -4.40
N TRP A 190 8.22 -0.48 -4.34
CA TRP A 190 7.31 -1.57 -3.97
C TRP A 190 7.37 -2.73 -4.97
N ILE A 191 7.34 -2.45 -6.27
CA ILE A 191 7.45 -3.48 -7.32
C ILE A 191 8.81 -4.17 -7.27
N VAL A 192 9.90 -3.42 -7.12
CA VAL A 192 11.26 -3.95 -7.06
C VAL A 192 11.42 -4.87 -5.85
N SER A 193 11.00 -4.42 -4.65
CA SER A 193 10.99 -5.25 -3.44
C SER A 193 10.17 -6.52 -3.62
N GLY A 194 8.97 -6.39 -4.20
CA GLY A 194 8.08 -7.52 -4.44
C GLY A 194 8.66 -8.51 -5.44
N LEU A 195 9.32 -8.03 -6.50
CA LEU A 195 9.96 -8.87 -7.49
C LEU A 195 11.20 -9.59 -6.93
N PHE A 196 12.01 -8.92 -6.11
CA PHE A 196 13.11 -9.57 -5.39
C PHE A 196 12.60 -10.65 -4.45
N THR A 197 11.54 -10.36 -3.68
CA THR A 197 10.90 -11.32 -2.78
C THR A 197 10.33 -12.51 -3.54
N LEU A 198 9.63 -12.27 -4.66
CA LEU A 198 9.08 -13.32 -5.52
C LEU A 198 10.17 -14.20 -6.11
N ARG A 199 11.27 -13.60 -6.62
CA ARG A 199 12.41 -14.35 -7.14
C ARG A 199 13.09 -15.19 -6.06
N ALA A 200 13.27 -14.63 -4.87
CA ALA A 200 13.83 -15.37 -3.73
C ALA A 200 12.90 -16.51 -3.30
N TYR A 201 11.59 -16.27 -3.28
CA TYR A 201 10.58 -17.27 -2.95
C TYR A 201 10.63 -18.44 -3.94
N LEU A 202 10.57 -18.17 -5.25
CA LEU A 202 10.59 -19.21 -6.29
C LEU A 202 11.91 -20.00 -6.35
N LYS A 203 13.03 -19.38 -5.97
CA LYS A 203 14.34 -20.05 -5.91
C LYS A 203 14.52 -20.86 -4.62
N GLY A 204 13.93 -20.41 -3.51
CA GLY A 204 14.08 -21.02 -2.19
C GLY A 204 13.00 -22.06 -1.86
N SER A 205 11.86 -22.04 -2.54
CA SER A 205 10.82 -23.06 -2.40
C SER A 205 11.21 -24.31 -3.18
N GLN A 206 11.98 -25.21 -2.56
CA GLN A 206 11.95 -26.61 -2.98
C GLN A 206 10.51 -27.10 -2.84
N PRO A 207 9.91 -27.73 -3.87
CA PRO A 207 8.66 -28.45 -3.68
C PRO A 207 8.87 -29.47 -2.56
N PRO A 208 7.90 -29.68 -1.65
CA PRO A 208 7.98 -30.80 -0.73
C PRO A 208 8.15 -32.06 -1.59
N LEU A 209 9.23 -32.81 -1.34
CA LEU A 209 9.38 -34.15 -1.90
C LEU A 209 8.17 -34.96 -1.45
N GLU A 210 7.25 -35.23 -2.38
CA GLU A 210 6.19 -36.20 -2.19
C GLU A 210 6.84 -37.59 -2.08
N GLY A 211 6.94 -38.09 -0.84
CA GLY A 211 7.40 -39.44 -0.57
C GLY A 211 8.24 -39.51 0.70
N GLU A 212 7.57 -39.69 1.85
CA GLU A 212 7.98 -40.58 2.95
C GLU A 212 7.06 -40.37 4.17
N SER A 213 5.97 -41.14 4.22
CA SER A 213 5.57 -41.97 5.37
C SER A 213 4.38 -42.84 4.97
#